data_AF-A0A956T353-F1
#
_entry.id   AF-A0A956T353-F1
#
_cell.length_a   1.000
_cell.length_b   1.000
_cell.length_c   1.000
_cell.angle_alpha   90.00
_cell.angle_beta   90.00
_cell.angle_gamma   90.00
#
_symmetry.space_group_name_H-M   'P 1'
#
loop_
_entity.id
_entity.type
_entity.pdbx_description
1 polymer ?
#
loop_
_entity_poly.entity_id
_entity_poly.type
_entity_poly.pdbx_seq_one_letter_code
_entity_poly.pdbx_strand_id
1 'polypeptide(L)'
;MAEFQRLHHVALVARKMASAKRFYRDLLGLRLTRKTVNPDDPYTPLWVFGARPGRKGSRIEVLFYPRSTRAVPGAGMVESLALRIPPRSSEYWRRRLRKHHL
;
A
#
# COMPACT_ATOMS: atom_id res chain seq x y z
N MET A 1 7.89 23.18 -19.55
CA MET A 1 7.23 21.87 -19.29
C MET A 1 7.41 21.51 -17.83
N ALA A 2 6.36 21.03 -17.16
CA ALA A 2 6.46 20.60 -15.76
C ALA A 2 7.11 19.21 -15.68
N GLU A 3 8.09 19.04 -14.79
CA GLU A 3 8.84 17.81 -14.61
C GLU A 3 8.26 16.94 -13.48
N PHE A 4 7.93 15.68 -13.79
CA PHE A 4 7.49 14.70 -12.80
C PHE A 4 8.69 14.03 -12.13
N GLN A 5 9.11 14.59 -11.00
CA GLN A 5 10.36 14.14 -10.36
C GLN A 5 10.29 12.75 -9.70
N ARG A 6 9.11 12.28 -9.28
CA ARG A 6 8.96 11.02 -8.54
C ARG A 6 7.52 10.55 -8.43
N LEU A 7 7.34 9.25 -8.19
CA LEU A 7 6.09 8.68 -7.70
C LEU A 7 5.67 9.38 -6.40
N HIS A 8 4.44 9.85 -6.34
CA HIS A 8 3.89 10.49 -5.14
C HIS A 8 3.29 9.46 -4.19
N HIS A 9 2.42 8.61 -4.73
CA HIS A 9 1.66 7.58 -4.04
C HIS A 9 1.14 6.55 -5.04
N VAL A 10 0.60 5.45 -4.52
CA VAL A 10 -0.21 4.49 -5.27
C VAL A 10 -1.52 4.26 -4.50
N ALA A 11 -2.62 4.09 -5.23
CA ALA A 11 -3.91 3.74 -4.66
C ALA A 11 -4.27 2.29 -5.02
N LEU A 12 -4.77 1.56 -4.03
CA LEU A 12 -5.11 0.15 -4.11
C LEU A 12 -6.54 -0.05 -3.61
N VAL A 13 -7.17 -1.14 -4.07
CA VAL A 13 -8.49 -1.57 -3.58
C VAL A 13 -8.33 -2.86 -2.79
N ALA A 14 -8.98 -2.94 -1.62
CA ALA A 14 -9.02 -4.14 -0.80
C ALA A 14 -10.42 -4.40 -0.25
N ARG A 15 -10.73 -5.67 0.03
CA ARG A 15 -12.02 -6.06 0.65
C ARG A 15 -12.01 -5.95 2.18
N LYS A 16 -10.86 -6.22 2.81
CA LYS A 16 -10.75 -6.41 4.26
C LYS A 16 -9.72 -5.47 4.88
N MET A 17 -10.20 -4.57 5.73
CA MET A 17 -9.35 -3.66 6.52
C MET A 17 -8.33 -4.40 7.40
N ALA A 18 -8.76 -5.49 8.04
CA ALA A 18 -7.89 -6.28 8.90
C ALA A 18 -6.71 -6.89 8.13
N SER A 19 -6.94 -7.36 6.90
CA SER A 19 -5.89 -7.89 6.03
C SER A 19 -4.89 -6.80 5.62
N ALA A 20 -5.38 -5.61 5.22
CA ALA A 20 -4.52 -4.47 4.91
C ALA A 20 -3.69 -4.03 6.12
N LYS A 21 -4.28 -3.97 7.32
CA LYS A 21 -3.57 -3.68 8.57
C LYS A 21 -2.46 -4.70 8.84
N ARG A 22 -2.79 -5.99 8.80
CA ARG A 22 -1.83 -7.07 9.02
C ARG A 22 -0.68 -7.03 8.02
N PHE A 23 -0.97 -6.75 6.76
CA PHE A 23 0.05 -6.72 5.72
C PHE A 23 0.90 -5.45 5.78
N TYR A 24 0.30 -4.26 5.61
CA TYR A 24 1.08 -3.03 5.47
C TYR A 24 1.69 -2.58 6.79
N ARG A 25 0.96 -2.69 7.90
CA ARG A 25 1.45 -2.24 9.22
C ARG A 25 2.23 -3.33 9.94
N ASP A 26 1.64 -4.50 10.12
CA ASP A 26 2.24 -5.51 11.02
C ASP A 26 3.39 -6.27 10.34
N LEU A 27 3.22 -6.65 9.07
CA LEU A 27 4.25 -7.34 8.30
C LEU A 27 5.29 -6.38 7.71
N LEU A 28 4.87 -5.36 6.96
CA LEU A 28 5.80 -4.44 6.29
C LEU A 28 6.31 -3.30 7.19
N GLY A 29 5.74 -3.11 8.38
CA GLY A 29 6.19 -2.08 9.32
C GLY A 29 5.85 -0.65 8.88
N LEU A 30 4.95 -0.44 7.91
CA LEU A 30 4.51 0.89 7.52
C LEU A 30 3.59 1.49 8.59
N ARG A 31 3.66 2.80 8.77
CA ARG A 31 2.78 3.53 9.69
C ARG A 31 1.45 3.79 9.00
N LEU A 32 0.34 3.56 9.69
CA LEU A 32 -0.96 4.07 9.30
C LEU A 32 -1.01 5.57 9.62
N THR A 33 -0.77 6.41 8.62
CA THR A 33 -0.59 7.86 8.77
C THR A 33 -1.91 8.62 8.74
N ARG A 34 -2.93 8.09 8.08
CA ARG A 34 -4.27 8.69 8.04
C ARG A 34 -5.35 7.62 7.89
N LYS A 35 -6.49 7.85 8.55
CA LYS A 35 -7.77 7.19 8.28
C LYS A 35 -8.77 8.28 7.90
N THR A 36 -9.45 8.09 6.79
CA THR A 36 -10.43 9.05 6.27
C THR A 36 -11.41 8.30 5.37
N VAL A 37 -12.13 9.04 4.53
CA VAL A 37 -13.05 8.50 3.52
C VAL A 37 -12.59 8.98 2.13
N ASN A 38 -13.05 8.28 1.09
CA ASN A 38 -12.85 8.72 -0.28
C ASN A 38 -13.58 10.07 -0.47
N PRO A 39 -12.91 11.14 -0.95
CA PRO A 39 -13.56 12.42 -1.22
C PRO A 39 -14.70 12.31 -2.24
N ASP A 40 -14.59 11.38 -3.19
CA ASP A 40 -15.60 11.16 -4.24
C ASP A 40 -16.77 10.28 -3.75
N ASP A 41 -16.56 9.50 -2.69
CA ASP A 41 -17.56 8.63 -2.07
C ASP A 41 -17.32 8.55 -0.55
N PRO A 42 -17.96 9.43 0.24
CA PRO A 42 -17.76 9.50 1.69
C PRO A 42 -18.14 8.22 2.44
N TYR A 43 -18.84 7.27 1.82
CA TYR A 43 -19.16 5.98 2.42
C TYR A 43 -18.04 4.95 2.25
N THR A 44 -17.06 5.20 1.38
CA THR A 44 -15.91 4.32 1.18
C THR A 44 -14.76 4.72 2.11
N PRO A 45 -14.35 3.85 3.06
CA PRO A 45 -13.20 4.12 3.89
C PRO A 45 -11.90 4.11 3.09
N LEU A 46 -10.99 5.02 3.47
CA LEU A 46 -9.68 5.19 2.86
C LEU A 46 -8.61 5.23 3.96
N TRP A 47 -7.66 4.29 3.91
CA TRP A 47 -6.50 4.26 4.81
C TRP A 47 -5.22 4.58 4.07
N VAL A 48 -4.34 5.33 4.74
CA VAL A 48 -3.06 5.76 4.18
C VAL A 48 -1.91 5.20 5.00
N PHE A 49 -1.05 4.42 4.35
CA PHE A 49 0.17 3.85 4.93
C PHE A 49 1.42 4.54 4.39
N GLY A 50 2.50 4.59 5.19
CA GLY A 50 3.81 5.05 4.70
C GLY A 50 4.93 5.02 5.74
N ALA A 51 6.14 5.40 5.33
CA ALA A 51 7.32 5.33 6.19
C ALA A 51 7.28 6.33 7.37
N ARG A 52 6.98 7.60 7.06
CA ARG A 52 6.74 8.71 8.02
C ARG A 52 5.80 9.74 7.37
N PRO A 53 5.00 10.50 8.14
CA PRO A 53 4.19 11.59 7.59
C PRO A 53 5.05 12.55 6.74
N GLY A 54 4.51 13.02 5.61
CA GLY A 54 5.17 14.01 4.74
C GLY A 54 6.25 13.48 3.78
N ARG A 55 6.69 12.22 3.89
CA ARG A 55 7.71 11.66 2.98
C ARG A 55 7.08 11.23 1.63
N LYS A 56 7.13 12.12 0.64
CA LYS A 56 6.68 11.85 -0.74
C LYS A 56 7.34 10.58 -1.31
N GLY A 57 6.57 9.77 -2.05
CA GLY A 57 7.03 8.49 -2.64
C GLY A 57 7.03 7.30 -1.69
N SER A 58 6.38 7.43 -0.53
CA SER A 58 6.19 6.30 0.41
C SER A 58 4.73 6.02 0.76
N ARG A 59 3.79 6.73 0.12
CA ARG A 59 2.36 6.68 0.44
C ARG A 59 1.67 5.55 -0.32
N ILE A 60 1.01 4.66 0.41
CA ILE A 60 0.09 3.65 -0.13
C ILE A 60 -1.30 3.96 0.41
N GLU A 61 -2.23 4.18 -0.50
CA GLU A 61 -3.63 4.42 -0.21
C GLU A 61 -4.42 3.15 -0.46
N VAL A 62 -5.30 2.79 0.48
CA VAL A 62 -6.13 1.60 0.38
C VAL A 62 -7.59 2.00 0.57
N LEU A 63 -8.36 1.88 -0.51
CA LEU A 63 -9.81 2.02 -0.55
C LEU A 63 -10.45 0.68 -0.20
N PHE A 64 -11.47 0.69 0.65
CA PHE A 64 -12.12 -0.53 1.10
C PHE A 64 -13.49 -0.73 0.46
N TYR A 65 -13.55 -1.66 -0.48
CA TYR A 65 -14.77 -2.11 -1.13
C TYR A 65 -15.05 -3.58 -0.76
N PRO A 66 -15.84 -3.89 0.29
CA PRO A 66 -15.98 -5.25 0.80
C PRO A 66 -16.59 -6.25 -0.20
N ARG A 67 -17.42 -5.73 -1.12
CA ARG A 67 -18.14 -6.51 -2.15
C ARG A 67 -17.43 -6.52 -3.52
N SER A 68 -16.22 -5.98 -3.62
CA SER A 68 -15.50 -5.99 -4.89
C SER A 68 -15.13 -7.41 -5.34
N THR A 69 -15.06 -7.61 -6.65
CA THR A 69 -14.62 -8.85 -7.27
C THR A 69 -13.10 -8.93 -7.31
N ARG A 70 -12.57 -10.12 -7.57
CA ARG A 70 -11.12 -10.31 -7.74
C ARG A 70 -10.68 -9.63 -9.03
N ALA A 71 -9.62 -8.81 -8.95
CA ALA A 71 -9.01 -8.20 -10.13
C ALA A 71 -8.42 -9.28 -11.07
N VAL A 72 -8.54 -9.05 -12.38
CA VAL A 72 -7.90 -9.83 -13.44
C VAL A 72 -6.80 -8.96 -14.04
N PRO A 73 -5.52 -9.33 -13.90
CA PRO A 73 -4.41 -8.57 -14.48
C PRO A 73 -4.52 -8.47 -16.00
N GLY A 74 -4.12 -7.34 -16.57
CA GLY A 74 -4.15 -7.09 -18.01
C GLY A 74 -3.46 -5.79 -18.39
N ALA A 75 -3.36 -5.56 -19.70
CA ALA A 75 -2.76 -4.35 -20.24
C ALA A 75 -3.42 -3.09 -19.65
N GLY A 76 -2.60 -2.10 -19.26
CA GLY A 76 -3.05 -0.86 -18.63
C GLY A 76 -3.17 -0.91 -17.11
N MET A 77 -2.90 -2.04 -16.46
CA MET A 77 -2.89 -2.15 -15.00
C MET A 77 -1.47 -2.09 -14.41
N VAL A 78 -1.37 -1.51 -13.21
CA VAL A 78 -0.18 -1.64 -12.38
C VAL A 78 -0.22 -3.01 -11.70
N GLU A 79 0.64 -3.93 -12.15
CA GLU A 79 0.67 -5.31 -11.63
C GLU A 79 1.54 -5.44 -10.37
N SER A 80 2.62 -4.67 -10.27
CA SER A 80 3.60 -4.81 -9.20
C SER A 80 3.99 -3.46 -8.59
N LEU A 81 4.25 -3.47 -7.28
CA LEU A 81 4.73 -2.33 -6.52
C LEU A 81 6.04 -2.70 -5.82
N ALA A 82 7.15 -2.10 -6.24
CA ALA A 82 8.44 -2.30 -5.59
C ALA A 82 8.65 -1.32 -4.43
N LEU A 83 9.00 -1.84 -3.25
CA LEU A 83 9.32 -1.05 -2.07
C LEU A 83 10.82 -1.13 -1.76
N ARG A 84 11.45 0.03 -1.60
CA ARG A 84 12.89 0.10 -1.30
C ARG A 84 13.15 -0.29 0.15
N ILE A 85 14.10 -1.21 0.34
CA ILE A 85 14.63 -1.62 1.64
C ILE A 85 16.06 -1.07 1.84
N PRO A 86 16.56 -0.95 3.09
CA PRO A 86 17.95 -0.58 3.34
C PRO A 86 18.94 -1.55 2.66
N PRO A 87 20.13 -1.08 2.23
CA PRO A 87 21.19 -1.96 1.76
C PRO A 87 21.52 -3.05 2.78
N ARG A 88 21.91 -4.23 2.31
CA ARG A 88 22.28 -5.39 3.16
C ARG A 88 21.16 -5.90 4.09
N SER A 89 19.89 -5.54 3.84
CA SER A 89 18.73 -6.01 4.64
C SER A 89 17.87 -7.07 3.94
N SER A 90 18.25 -7.53 2.75
CA SER A 90 17.47 -8.49 1.95
C SER A 90 17.19 -9.80 2.69
N GLU A 91 18.18 -10.37 3.38
CA GLU A 91 17.99 -11.64 4.11
C GLU A 91 17.04 -11.50 5.31
N TYR A 92 17.06 -10.35 5.99
CA TYR A 92 16.07 -10.05 7.02
C TYR A 92 14.64 -10.10 6.46
N TRP A 93 14.41 -9.45 5.31
CA TRP A 93 13.09 -9.43 4.67
C TRP A 93 12.68 -10.81 4.16
N ARG A 94 13.59 -11.56 3.54
CA ARG A 94 13.33 -12.94 3.10
C ARG A 94 12.91 -13.84 4.27
N ARG A 95 13.64 -13.81 5.39
CA ARG A 95 13.23 -14.58 6.59
C ARG A 95 11.90 -14.11 7.16
N ARG A 96 11.66 -12.80 7.21
CA ARG A 96 10.43 -12.23 7.75
C ARG A 96 9.22 -12.65 6.92
N LEU A 97 9.29 -12.55 5.59
CA LEU A 97 8.21 -12.95 4.69
C LEU A 97 7.91 -14.45 4.79
N ARG A 98 8.95 -15.30 4.79
CA ARG A 98 8.78 -16.76 4.97
C ARG A 98 8.03 -17.16 6.24
N LYS A 99 8.29 -16.47 7.37
CA LYS A 99 7.57 -16.70 8.63
C LYS A 99 6.08 -16.40 8.56
N HIS A 100 5.65 -15.60 7.59
CA HIS A 100 4.26 -15.26 7.31
C HIS A 100 3.69 -16.02 6.11
N HIS A 101 4.38 -17.08 5.65
CA HIS A 101 3.99 -17.89 4.49
C HIS A 101 3.90 -17.09 3.19
N LEU A 102 4.82 -16.13 3.04
CA LEU A 102 5.03 -15.31 1.84
C LEU A 102 6.45 -15.49 1.30
#